data_AF-A0A291T707-F1
#
_entry.id   AF-A0A291T707-F1
#
_cell.length_a   1.000
_cell.length_b   1.000
_cell.length_c   1.000
_cell.angle_alpha   90.00
_cell.angle_beta   90.00
_cell.angle_gamma   90.00
#
_symmetry.space_group_name_H-M   'P 1'
#
loop_
_entity.id
_entity.type
_entity.pdbx_description
1 polymer ?
#
loop_
_entity_poly.entity_id
_entity_poly.type
_entity_poly.pdbx_seq_one_letter_code
_entity_poly.pdbx_strand_id
1 'polypeptide(L)'
;MSFEIIDNTFQVIVLAAMALLAFLLAFRRSSRSCLILAFGYASFMMGTLYYLLYLIILGHGPQVFYVAECSWMASYFFFLSLEILYWEGLRPPFSPFALAAGVVIAGVVMRVQVFGPSPLMSGALALTFGALAYLCFSALQKEKRLRPYEIALLFEMSLQILLFVASEFIRDYTRFSLYYAVDILLTLTLVSFLPHILREEPHDLH
;
A
#
# COMPACT_ATOMS: atom_id res chain seq x y z
N MET A 1 -17.18 -14.98 16.77
CA MET A 1 -16.12 -14.73 15.78
C MET A 1 -15.84 -13.25 15.79
N SER A 2 -14.62 -12.84 16.14
CA SER A 2 -14.27 -11.42 16.27
C SER A 2 -14.36 -10.74 14.90
N PHE A 3 -14.83 -9.48 14.87
CA PHE A 3 -14.95 -8.71 13.63
C PHE A 3 -13.59 -8.61 12.89
N GLU A 4 -12.50 -8.57 13.66
CA GLU A 4 -11.13 -8.63 13.17
C GLU A 4 -10.84 -9.80 12.23
N ILE A 5 -11.32 -11.00 12.55
CA ILE A 5 -11.11 -12.19 11.72
C ILE A 5 -11.88 -12.05 10.41
N ILE A 6 -13.11 -11.52 10.47
CA ILE A 6 -13.96 -11.32 9.29
C ILE A 6 -13.32 -10.32 8.34
N ASP A 7 -12.86 -9.19 8.88
CA ASP A 7 -12.25 -8.10 8.12
C ASP A 7 -10.94 -8.52 7.44
N ASN A 8 -10.03 -9.13 8.20
CA ASN A 8 -8.78 -9.66 7.65
C ASN A 8 -9.02 -10.79 6.62
N THR A 9 -10.04 -11.64 6.84
CA THR A 9 -10.43 -12.67 5.85
C THR A 9 -10.92 -12.03 4.56
N PHE A 10 -11.74 -10.98 4.65
CA PHE A 10 -12.19 -10.20 3.50
C PHE A 10 -10.99 -9.62 2.73
N GLN A 11 -10.08 -8.94 3.44
CA GLN A 11 -8.89 -8.34 2.83
C GLN A 11 -8.01 -9.38 2.11
N VAL A 12 -7.74 -10.54 2.74
CA VAL A 12 -6.96 -11.62 2.12
C VAL A 12 -7.63 -12.14 0.85
N ILE A 13 -8.94 -12.44 0.88
CA ILE A 13 -9.65 -13.00 -0.28
C ILE A 13 -9.65 -12.01 -1.44
N VAL A 14 -9.93 -10.73 -1.17
CA VAL A 14 -9.98 -9.69 -2.18
C VAL A 14 -8.60 -9.46 -2.79
N LEU A 15 -7.55 -9.31 -1.97
CA LEU A 15 -6.20 -9.10 -2.48
C LEU A 15 -5.66 -10.32 -3.22
N ALA A 16 -6.01 -11.54 -2.81
CA ALA A 16 -5.69 -12.76 -3.55
C ALA A 16 -6.33 -12.77 -4.95
N ALA A 17 -7.61 -12.40 -5.03
CA ALA A 17 -8.32 -12.29 -6.31
C ALA A 17 -7.70 -11.22 -7.20
N MET A 18 -7.35 -10.06 -6.65
CA MET A 18 -6.70 -8.97 -7.37
C MET A 18 -5.28 -9.32 -7.82
N ALA A 19 -4.50 -10.01 -6.98
CA ALA A 19 -3.17 -10.52 -7.33
C ALA A 19 -3.26 -11.50 -8.50
N LEU A 20 -4.20 -12.45 -8.45
CA LEU A 20 -4.42 -13.41 -9.54
C LEU A 20 -4.87 -12.71 -10.82
N LEU A 21 -5.82 -11.77 -10.73
CA LEU A 21 -6.30 -11.03 -11.89
C LEU A 21 -5.18 -10.19 -12.53
N ALA A 22 -4.42 -9.44 -11.72
CA ALA A 22 -3.28 -8.65 -12.18
C ALA A 22 -2.21 -9.54 -12.82
N PHE A 23 -1.93 -10.71 -12.23
CA PHE A 23 -0.98 -11.69 -12.77
C PHE A 23 -1.45 -12.20 -14.14
N LEU A 24 -2.70 -12.67 -14.25
CA LEU A 24 -3.25 -13.15 -15.52
C LEU A 24 -3.25 -12.07 -16.60
N LEU A 25 -3.56 -10.82 -16.24
CA LEU A 25 -3.50 -9.68 -17.15
C LEU A 25 -2.06 -9.34 -17.55
N ALA A 26 -1.10 -9.48 -16.65
CA ALA A 26 0.32 -9.27 -16.94
C ALA A 26 0.81 -10.20 -18.04
N PHE A 27 0.47 -11.50 -17.98
CA PHE A 27 0.80 -12.43 -19.06
C PHE A 27 0.02 -12.16 -20.34
N ARG A 28 -1.27 -11.85 -20.23
CA ARG A 28 -2.11 -11.59 -21.41
C ARG A 28 -1.71 -10.34 -22.18
N ARG A 29 -1.29 -9.28 -21.47
CA ARG A 29 -0.89 -7.99 -22.07
C ARG A 29 0.63 -7.83 -22.18
N SER A 30 1.42 -8.80 -21.72
CA SER A 30 2.87 -8.67 -21.52
C SER A 30 3.26 -7.39 -20.76
N SER A 31 2.41 -6.99 -19.81
CA SER A 31 2.53 -5.74 -19.06
C SER A 31 3.44 -5.92 -17.84
N ARG A 32 4.50 -5.10 -17.78
CA ARG A 32 5.40 -5.03 -16.62
C ARG A 32 4.69 -4.43 -15.41
N SER A 33 3.87 -3.39 -15.61
CA SER A 33 3.12 -2.70 -14.55
C SER A 33 2.14 -3.65 -13.87
N CYS A 34 1.40 -4.45 -14.63
CA CYS A 34 0.49 -5.45 -14.07
C CYS A 34 1.24 -6.53 -13.28
N LEU A 35 2.43 -6.94 -13.73
CA LEU A 35 3.23 -7.94 -13.04
C LEU A 35 3.75 -7.41 -11.69
N ILE A 36 4.30 -6.19 -11.68
CA ILE A 36 4.77 -5.53 -10.45
C ILE A 36 3.61 -5.33 -9.48
N LEU A 37 2.44 -4.89 -9.97
CA LEU A 37 1.25 -4.72 -9.14
C LEU A 37 0.75 -6.04 -8.56
N ALA A 38 0.78 -7.12 -9.35
CA ALA A 38 0.41 -8.46 -8.87
C ALA A 38 1.30 -8.92 -7.71
N PHE A 39 2.61 -8.67 -7.79
CA PHE A 39 3.52 -8.96 -6.69
C PHE A 39 3.28 -8.04 -5.48
N GLY A 40 2.97 -6.76 -5.71
CA GLY A 40 2.55 -5.84 -4.65
C GLY A 40 1.32 -6.37 -3.88
N TYR A 41 0.27 -6.77 -4.59
CA TYR A 41 -0.92 -7.37 -3.98
C TYR A 41 -0.62 -8.69 -3.27
N ALA A 42 0.19 -9.56 -3.88
CA ALA A 42 0.57 -10.83 -3.26
C ALA A 42 1.35 -10.61 -1.96
N SER A 43 2.28 -9.66 -1.94
CA SER A 43 3.03 -9.30 -0.73
C SER A 43 2.13 -8.71 0.35
N PHE A 44 1.20 -7.81 0.00
CA PHE A 44 0.27 -7.26 0.99
C PHE A 44 -0.64 -8.35 1.57
N MET A 45 -1.23 -9.17 0.68
CA MET A 45 -2.06 -10.31 1.05
C MET A 45 -1.32 -11.30 1.95
N MET A 46 -0.06 -11.64 1.66
CA MET A 46 0.72 -12.56 2.50
C MET A 46 0.95 -12.02 3.91
N GLY A 47 1.16 -10.71 4.07
CA GLY A 47 1.27 -10.05 5.37
C GLY A 47 -0.02 -10.18 6.18
N THR A 48 -1.15 -9.85 5.56
CA THR A 48 -2.47 -9.97 6.18
C THR A 48 -2.83 -11.44 6.47
N LEU A 49 -2.46 -12.37 5.59
CA LEU A 49 -2.71 -13.81 5.80
C LEU A 49 -1.94 -14.33 7.01
N TYR A 50 -0.67 -13.94 7.17
CA TYR A 50 0.10 -14.28 8.36
C TYR A 50 -0.58 -13.76 9.64
N TYR A 51 -1.01 -12.50 9.62
CA TYR A 51 -1.73 -11.88 10.73
C TYR A 51 -3.03 -12.64 11.06
N LEU A 52 -3.84 -12.95 10.05
CA LEU A 52 -5.09 -13.70 10.17
C LEU A 52 -4.87 -15.10 10.75
N LEU A 53 -3.87 -15.83 10.24
CA LEU A 53 -3.56 -17.17 10.72
C LEU A 53 -3.09 -17.13 12.18
N TYR A 54 -2.27 -16.15 12.54
CA TYR A 54 -1.84 -15.97 13.92
C TYR A 54 -3.04 -15.74 14.85
N LEU A 55 -3.97 -14.87 14.47
CA LEU A 55 -5.21 -14.63 15.22
C LEU A 55 -6.05 -15.90 15.38
N ILE A 56 -6.23 -16.67 14.30
CA ILE A 56 -7.05 -17.89 14.34
C ILE A 56 -6.43 -18.96 15.23
N ILE A 57 -5.10 -19.12 15.19
CA ILE A 57 -4.40 -20.19 15.91
C ILE A 57 -4.17 -19.83 17.38
N LEU A 58 -3.73 -18.60 17.67
CA LEU A 58 -3.29 -18.18 19.00
C LEU A 58 -4.34 -17.36 19.75
N GLY A 59 -5.38 -16.87 19.08
CA GLY A 59 -6.51 -16.17 19.69
C GLY A 59 -6.21 -14.75 20.17
N HIS A 60 -5.02 -14.21 19.89
CA HIS A 60 -4.63 -12.84 20.20
C HIS A 60 -3.73 -12.26 19.10
N GLY A 61 -3.63 -10.94 19.02
CA GLY A 61 -2.73 -10.26 18.08
C GLY A 61 -1.25 -10.56 18.38
N PRO A 62 -0.38 -10.69 17.37
CA PRO A 62 1.06 -10.80 17.57
C PRO A 62 1.59 -9.61 18.39
N GLN A 63 2.48 -9.83 19.35
CA GLN A 63 3.18 -8.73 20.03
C GLN A 63 4.33 -8.15 19.19
N VAL A 64 4.80 -8.93 18.21
CA VAL A 64 5.94 -8.62 17.36
C VAL A 64 5.63 -9.09 15.93
N PHE A 65 5.48 -8.15 15.00
CA PHE A 65 4.90 -8.39 13.68
C PHE A 65 5.92 -8.51 12.54
N TYR A 66 7.19 -8.84 12.81
CA TYR A 66 8.26 -8.72 11.81
C TYR A 66 7.96 -9.39 10.46
N VAL A 67 7.27 -10.53 10.45
CA VAL A 67 6.93 -11.23 9.20
C VAL A 67 5.88 -10.47 8.39
N ALA A 68 4.79 -10.03 9.03
CA ALA A 68 3.75 -9.26 8.36
C ALA A 68 4.26 -7.88 7.94
N GLU A 69 5.01 -7.20 8.81
CA GLU A 69 5.64 -5.90 8.53
C GLU A 69 6.59 -5.97 7.33
N CYS A 70 7.45 -7.00 7.25
CA CYS A 70 8.30 -7.22 6.08
C CYS A 70 7.49 -7.43 4.80
N SER A 71 6.37 -8.15 4.88
CA SER A 71 5.53 -8.45 3.73
C SER A 71 4.77 -7.21 3.24
N TRP A 72 4.20 -6.41 4.15
CA TRP A 72 3.59 -5.14 3.81
C TRP A 72 4.63 -4.15 3.29
N MET A 73 5.82 -4.08 3.90
CA MET A 73 6.93 -3.29 3.37
C MET A 73 7.29 -3.68 1.93
N ALA A 74 7.39 -4.97 1.64
CA ALA A 74 7.67 -5.46 0.29
C ALA A 74 6.62 -4.98 -0.72
N SER A 75 5.34 -4.93 -0.33
CA SER A 75 4.28 -4.38 -1.20
C SER A 75 4.52 -2.91 -1.57
N TYR A 76 4.96 -2.08 -0.62
CA TYR A 76 5.29 -0.68 -0.89
C TYR A 76 6.53 -0.54 -1.76
N PHE A 77 7.51 -1.44 -1.67
CA PHE A 77 8.61 -1.48 -2.64
C PHE A 77 8.15 -1.80 -4.05
N PHE A 78 7.15 -2.68 -4.22
CA PHE A 78 6.52 -2.89 -5.53
C PHE A 78 5.76 -1.64 -6.01
N PHE A 79 5.03 -0.95 -5.13
CA PHE A 79 4.36 0.31 -5.50
C PHE A 79 5.36 1.41 -5.87
N LEU A 80 6.48 1.52 -5.14
CA LEU A 80 7.59 2.39 -5.51
C LEU A 80 8.19 2.00 -6.86
N SER A 81 8.30 0.70 -7.14
CA SER A 81 8.78 0.22 -8.44
C SER A 81 7.83 0.60 -9.58
N LEU A 82 6.51 0.65 -9.35
CA LEU A 82 5.54 1.15 -10.34
C LEU A 82 5.76 2.63 -10.65
N GLU A 83 5.97 3.45 -9.63
CA GLU A 83 6.28 4.87 -9.82
C GLU A 83 7.63 5.08 -10.52
N ILE A 84 8.66 4.30 -10.18
CA ILE A 84 9.95 4.34 -10.87
C ILE A 84 9.80 3.94 -12.34
N LEU A 85 9.01 2.89 -12.63
CA LEU A 85 8.72 2.44 -13.99
C LEU A 85 8.03 3.54 -14.81
N TYR A 86 7.08 4.27 -14.22
CA TYR A 86 6.44 5.41 -14.88
C TYR A 86 7.46 6.51 -15.24
N TRP A 87 8.41 6.78 -14.35
CA TRP A 87 9.47 7.77 -14.58
C TRP A 87 10.59 7.29 -15.50
N GLU A 88 10.57 6.02 -15.94
CA GLU A 88 11.54 5.46 -16.88
C GLU A 88 11.45 6.24 -18.21
N GLY A 89 12.50 7.01 -18.53
CA GLY A 89 12.55 7.87 -19.72
C GLY A 89 12.06 9.32 -19.52
N LEU A 90 11.35 9.62 -18.43
CA LEU A 90 10.79 10.97 -18.17
C LEU A 90 11.62 11.81 -17.20
N ARG A 91 12.54 11.20 -16.44
CA ARG A 91 13.43 11.77 -15.38
C ARG A 91 12.74 12.81 -14.47
N PRO A 92 12.50 12.51 -13.18
CA PRO A 92 11.82 13.47 -12.31
C PRO A 92 12.63 14.77 -12.21
N PRO A 93 12.03 15.94 -12.52
CA PRO A 93 12.70 17.21 -12.30
C PRO A 93 12.93 17.39 -10.80
N PHE A 94 14.08 17.92 -10.42
CA PHE A 94 14.32 18.23 -9.02
C PHE A 94 13.31 19.30 -8.56
N SER A 95 12.52 18.96 -7.54
CA SER A 95 11.51 19.84 -6.98
C SER A 95 11.72 20.02 -5.48
N PRO A 96 12.05 21.24 -5.02
CA PRO A 96 12.13 21.55 -3.59
C PRO A 96 10.81 21.31 -2.84
N PHE A 97 9.68 21.55 -3.50
CA PHE A 97 8.35 21.33 -2.92
C PHE A 97 8.03 19.84 -2.78
N ALA A 98 8.31 19.03 -3.81
CA ALA A 98 8.11 17.59 -3.74
C ALA A 98 9.03 16.97 -2.68
N LEU A 99 10.26 17.47 -2.57
CA LEU A 99 11.20 17.06 -1.51
C LEU A 99 10.66 17.41 -0.13
N ALA A 100 10.17 18.63 0.06
CA ALA A 100 9.55 19.04 1.34
C ALA A 100 8.35 18.16 1.69
N ALA A 101 7.47 17.87 0.74
CA ALA A 101 6.32 16.99 0.95
C ALA A 101 6.75 15.56 1.33
N GLY A 102 7.74 15.00 0.63
CA GLY A 102 8.32 13.69 0.95
C GLY A 102 8.93 13.65 2.35
N VAL A 103 9.69 14.67 2.75
CA VAL A 103 10.29 14.79 4.09
C VAL A 103 9.21 14.89 5.17
N VAL A 104 8.15 15.67 4.94
CA VAL A 104 7.03 15.78 5.89
C VAL A 104 6.36 14.43 6.08
N ILE A 105 6.04 13.72 5.00
CA ILE A 105 5.39 12.40 5.07
C ILE A 105 6.31 11.38 5.77
N ALA A 106 7.60 11.36 5.43
CA ALA A 106 8.58 10.51 6.11
C ALA A 106 8.65 10.82 7.62
N GLY A 107 8.63 12.11 8.00
CA GLY A 107 8.62 12.54 9.40
C GLY A 107 7.36 12.09 10.15
N VAL A 108 6.18 12.17 9.50
CA VAL A 108 4.92 11.65 10.07
C VAL A 108 5.00 10.14 10.28
N VAL A 109 5.47 9.38 9.29
CA VAL A 109 5.64 7.92 9.41
C VAL A 109 6.59 7.55 10.55
N MET A 110 7.72 8.25 10.67
CA MET A 110 8.67 8.07 11.78
C MET A 110 8.05 8.39 13.15
N ARG A 111 7.19 9.41 13.22
CA ARG A 111 6.57 9.83 14.48
C ARG A 111 5.48 8.87 14.94
N VAL A 112 4.69 8.36 13.99
CA VAL A 112 3.60 7.41 14.21
C VAL A 112 4.13 5.99 14.40
N GLN A 113 5.33 5.68 13.89
CA GLN A 113 5.91 4.34 13.90
C GLN A 113 5.00 3.32 13.22
N VAL A 114 4.51 3.67 12.04
CA VAL A 114 3.72 2.76 11.19
C VAL A 114 4.56 1.49 10.95
N PHE A 115 3.97 0.32 11.19
CA PHE A 115 4.64 -0.98 11.28
C PHE A 115 5.54 -1.18 12.51
N GLY A 116 5.05 -0.72 13.66
CA GLY A 116 5.57 -1.12 14.96
C GLY A 116 6.78 -0.33 15.45
N PRO A 117 7.27 -0.60 16.67
CA PRO A 117 8.26 0.23 17.35
C PRO A 117 9.68 0.08 16.81
N SER A 118 9.91 -0.76 15.79
CA SER A 118 11.26 -1.05 15.32
C SER A 118 11.80 0.12 14.47
N PRO A 119 12.90 0.79 14.88
CA PRO A 119 13.37 1.98 14.18
C PRO A 119 13.82 1.71 12.74
N LEU A 120 14.28 0.48 12.47
CA LEU A 120 14.70 0.05 11.14
C LEU A 120 13.51 -0.09 10.18
N MET A 121 12.41 -0.72 10.60
CA MET A 121 11.23 -0.88 9.76
C MET A 121 10.52 0.46 9.55
N SER A 122 10.32 1.24 10.62
CA SER A 122 9.72 2.58 10.50
C SER A 122 10.59 3.50 9.64
N GLY A 123 11.92 3.42 9.76
CA GLY A 123 12.87 4.16 8.93
C GLY A 123 12.79 3.77 7.46
N ALA A 124 12.77 2.46 7.17
CA ALA A 124 12.58 1.97 5.81
C ALA A 124 11.24 2.43 5.23
N LEU A 125 10.16 2.39 6.01
CA LEU A 125 8.83 2.80 5.53
C LEU A 125 8.79 4.29 5.28
N ALA A 126 9.36 5.09 6.18
CA ALA A 126 9.44 6.52 6.05
C ALA A 126 10.20 6.93 4.78
N LEU A 127 11.30 6.24 4.46
CA LEU A 127 12.03 6.45 3.21
C LEU A 127 11.18 6.06 2.00
N THR A 128 10.49 4.93 2.03
CA THR A 128 9.62 4.48 0.93
C THR A 128 8.44 5.43 0.70
N PHE A 129 7.71 5.80 1.76
CA PHE A 129 6.59 6.74 1.70
C PHE A 129 7.06 8.14 1.29
N GLY A 130 8.21 8.58 1.80
CA GLY A 130 8.81 9.85 1.40
C GLY A 130 9.21 9.87 -0.08
N ALA A 131 9.77 8.77 -0.58
CA ALA A 131 10.12 8.61 -2.00
C ALA A 131 8.88 8.57 -2.90
N LEU A 132 7.85 7.80 -2.51
CA LEU A 132 6.57 7.75 -3.21
C LEU A 132 5.93 9.13 -3.31
N ALA A 133 5.81 9.82 -2.17
CA ALA A 133 5.30 11.19 -2.13
C ALA A 133 6.12 12.14 -3.01
N TYR A 134 7.45 12.05 -2.95
CA TYR A 134 8.33 12.84 -3.80
C TYR A 134 8.03 12.63 -5.29
N LEU A 135 7.88 11.37 -5.73
CA LEU A 135 7.61 11.05 -7.13
C LEU A 135 6.22 11.57 -7.56
N CYS A 136 5.18 11.35 -6.75
CA CYS A 136 3.83 11.85 -7.06
C CYS A 136 3.78 13.39 -7.10
N PHE A 137 4.37 14.09 -6.13
CA PHE A 137 4.38 15.56 -6.15
C PHE A 137 5.28 16.13 -7.25
N SER A 138 6.33 15.41 -7.65
CA SER A 138 7.13 15.77 -8.83
C SER A 138 6.31 15.63 -10.11
N ALA A 139 5.46 14.61 -10.21
CA ALA A 139 4.54 14.40 -11.33
C ALA A 139 3.50 15.53 -11.39
N LEU A 140 2.89 15.88 -10.25
CA LEU A 140 1.98 17.02 -10.14
C LEU A 140 2.62 18.32 -10.62
N GLN A 141 3.89 18.56 -10.34
CA GLN A 141 4.55 19.78 -10.78
C GLN A 141 4.87 19.83 -12.26
N LYS A 142 5.32 18.69 -12.81
CA LYS A 142 5.70 18.55 -14.21
C LYS A 142 4.47 18.53 -15.12
N GLU A 143 3.52 17.63 -14.84
CA GLU A 143 2.34 17.38 -15.66
C GLU A 143 1.13 18.27 -15.25
N LYS A 144 1.27 19.06 -14.18
CA LYS A 144 0.19 19.90 -13.60
C LYS A 144 -1.06 19.10 -13.17
N ARG A 145 -0.94 17.78 -13.09
CA ARG A 145 -2.02 16.86 -12.75
C ARG A 145 -1.44 15.59 -12.14
N LEU A 146 -2.13 15.04 -11.15
CA LEU A 146 -1.87 13.69 -10.65
C LEU A 146 -2.66 12.66 -11.45
N ARG A 147 -2.03 11.53 -11.73
CA ARG A 147 -2.68 10.37 -12.33
C ARG A 147 -3.67 9.74 -11.33
N PRO A 148 -4.75 9.10 -11.80
CA PRO A 148 -5.68 8.41 -10.92
C PRO A 148 -5.00 7.39 -9.98
N TYR A 149 -3.97 6.69 -10.48
CA TYR A 149 -3.15 5.79 -9.66
C TYR A 149 -2.42 6.54 -8.53
N GLU A 150 -1.74 7.66 -8.83
CA GLU A 150 -1.01 8.46 -7.83
C GLU A 150 -1.94 9.04 -6.75
N ILE A 151 -3.15 9.48 -7.15
CA ILE A 151 -4.17 9.95 -6.19
C ILE A 151 -4.59 8.81 -5.27
N ALA A 152 -4.85 7.62 -5.82
CA ALA A 152 -5.21 6.45 -5.04
C ALA A 152 -4.06 6.02 -4.11
N LEU A 153 -2.80 6.11 -4.58
CA LEU A 153 -1.62 5.77 -3.80
C LEU A 153 -1.41 6.72 -2.61
N LEU A 154 -1.49 8.03 -2.83
CA LEU A 154 -1.40 9.01 -1.74
C LEU A 154 -2.55 8.85 -0.73
N PHE A 155 -3.75 8.51 -1.23
CA PHE A 155 -4.89 8.22 -0.37
C PHE A 155 -4.69 6.95 0.45
N GLU A 156 -4.19 5.88 -0.16
CA GLU A 156 -3.85 4.62 0.50
C GLU A 156 -2.78 4.83 1.59
N MET A 157 -1.70 5.56 1.29
CA MET A 157 -0.67 5.90 2.29
C MET A 157 -1.26 6.67 3.47
N SER A 158 -2.21 7.58 3.21
CA SER A 158 -2.90 8.33 4.25
C SER A 158 -3.80 7.44 5.11
N LEU A 159 -4.50 6.49 4.48
CA LEU A 159 -5.31 5.49 5.18
C LEU A 159 -4.44 4.55 6.02
N GLN A 160 -3.25 4.16 5.55
CA GLN A 160 -2.34 3.30 6.32
C GLN A 160 -1.86 4.01 7.60
N ILE A 161 -1.52 5.29 7.51
CA ILE A 161 -1.18 6.11 8.68
C ILE A 161 -2.39 6.21 9.62
N LEU A 162 -3.57 6.50 9.07
CA LEU A 162 -4.80 6.63 9.85
C LEU A 162 -5.20 5.32 10.53
N LEU A 163 -5.00 4.18 9.87
CA LEU A 163 -5.29 2.85 10.40
C LEU A 163 -4.46 2.59 11.66
N PHE A 164 -3.16 2.91 11.59
CA PHE A 164 -2.26 2.76 12.73
C PHE A 164 -2.61 3.72 13.86
N VAL A 165 -2.92 4.98 13.55
CA VAL A 165 -3.39 5.94 14.57
C VAL A 165 -4.71 5.47 15.19
N ALA A 166 -5.65 4.96 14.40
CA ALA A 166 -6.93 4.46 14.88
C ALA A 166 -6.78 3.22 15.78
N SER A 167 -5.81 2.34 15.50
CA SER A 167 -5.58 1.13 16.29
C SER A 167 -5.14 1.44 17.73
N GLU A 168 -4.43 2.55 17.97
CA GLU A 168 -4.06 3.00 19.32
C GLU A 168 -5.27 3.33 20.22
N PHE A 169 -6.40 3.72 19.61
CA PHE A 169 -7.63 4.07 20.33
C PHE A 169 -8.58 2.87 20.54
N ILE A 170 -8.36 1.76 19.84
CA ILE A 170 -9.23 0.58 19.92
C ILE A 170 -8.66 -0.45 20.91
N ARG A 171 -9.45 -0.76 21.94
CA ARG A 171 -9.12 -1.79 22.95
C ARG A 171 -9.97 -3.06 22.82
N ASP A 172 -11.08 -2.97 22.09
CA ASP A 172 -12.03 -4.08 21.89
C ASP A 172 -12.30 -4.26 20.40
N TYR A 173 -11.80 -5.37 19.86
CA TYR A 173 -11.90 -5.75 18.45
C TYR A 173 -13.15 -6.60 18.15
N THR A 174 -14.06 -6.77 19.11
CA THR A 174 -15.27 -7.59 18.92
C THR A 174 -16.40 -6.88 18.18
N ARG A 175 -16.42 -5.54 18.17
CA ARG A 175 -17.46 -4.72 17.54
C ARG A 175 -16.89 -3.87 16.40
N PHE A 176 -17.74 -3.55 15.43
CA PHE A 176 -17.38 -2.61 14.36
C PHE A 176 -16.95 -1.26 14.95
N SER A 177 -15.89 -0.68 14.38
CA SER A 177 -15.24 0.54 14.83
C SER A 177 -14.65 1.28 13.64
N LEU A 178 -14.17 2.51 13.89
CA LEU A 178 -13.53 3.32 12.85
C LEU A 178 -12.31 2.63 12.22
N TYR A 179 -11.56 1.85 13.01
CA TYR A 179 -10.41 1.06 12.52
C TYR A 179 -10.81 0.18 11.33
N TYR A 180 -11.89 -0.58 11.46
CA TYR A 180 -12.38 -1.46 10.40
C TYR A 180 -12.93 -0.70 9.20
N ALA A 181 -13.58 0.45 9.41
CA ALA A 181 -14.01 1.29 8.29
C ALA A 181 -12.81 1.78 7.46
N VAL A 182 -11.72 2.14 8.13
CA VAL A 182 -10.47 2.57 7.49
C VAL A 182 -9.80 1.39 6.78
N ASP A 183 -9.75 0.20 7.37
CA ASP A 183 -9.12 -0.99 6.76
C ASP A 183 -9.88 -1.49 5.52
N ILE A 184 -11.22 -1.49 5.57
CA ILE A 184 -12.06 -1.77 4.40
C ILE A 184 -11.80 -0.75 3.30
N LEU A 185 -11.75 0.54 3.64
CA LEU A 185 -11.51 1.60 2.66
C LEU A 185 -10.09 1.51 2.07
N LEU A 186 -9.10 1.13 2.87
CA LEU A 186 -7.74 0.87 2.43
C LEU A 186 -7.70 -0.29 1.42
N THR A 187 -8.38 -1.40 1.75
CA THR A 187 -8.53 -2.56 0.86
C THR A 187 -9.19 -2.17 -0.47
N LEU A 188 -10.27 -1.40 -0.44
CA LEU A 188 -10.95 -0.91 -1.64
C LEU A 188 -10.06 0.03 -2.46
N THR A 189 -9.23 0.84 -1.80
CA THR A 189 -8.27 1.73 -2.46
C THR A 189 -7.19 0.90 -3.16
N LEU A 190 -6.66 -0.13 -2.51
CA LEU A 190 -5.73 -1.08 -3.15
C LEU A 190 -6.35 -1.76 -4.37
N VAL A 191 -7.60 -2.24 -4.28
CA VAL A 191 -8.34 -2.82 -5.42
C VAL A 191 -8.41 -1.85 -6.60
N SER A 192 -8.54 -0.54 -6.33
CA SER A 192 -8.62 0.48 -7.36
C SER A 192 -7.32 0.64 -8.16
N PHE A 193 -6.15 0.21 -7.67
CA PHE A 193 -4.89 0.39 -8.40
C PHE A 193 -4.91 -0.31 -9.75
N LEU A 194 -5.42 -1.55 -9.83
CA LEU A 194 -5.47 -2.31 -11.08
C LEU A 194 -6.25 -1.60 -12.20
N PRO A 195 -7.52 -1.20 -12.03
CA PRO A 195 -8.23 -0.49 -13.07
C PRO A 195 -7.61 0.88 -13.42
N HIS A 196 -6.93 1.55 -12.48
CA HIS A 196 -6.19 2.78 -12.79
C HIS A 196 -4.97 2.50 -13.68
N ILE A 197 -4.14 1.50 -13.34
CA ILE A 197 -2.99 1.09 -14.16
C ILE A 197 -3.44 0.63 -15.55
N LEU A 198 -4.53 -0.14 -15.66
CA LEU A 198 -5.05 -0.62 -16.94
C LEU A 198 -5.58 0.50 -17.85
N ARG A 199 -5.99 1.65 -17.30
CA ARG A 199 -6.43 2.82 -18.08
C ARG A 199 -5.25 3.63 -18.62
N GLU A 200 -4.10 3.52 -17.97
CA GLU A 200 -2.89 4.26 -18.32
C GLU A 200 -2.04 3.52 -19.36
N GLU A 201 -2.15 2.19 -19.44
CA GLU A 201 -1.55 1.43 -20.54
C GLU A 201 -2.33 1.62 -21.84
N PRO A 202 -1.71 2.15 -22.91
CA PRO A 202 -2.36 2.22 -24.21
C PRO A 202 -2.72 0.80 -24.67
N HIS A 203 -3.92 0.65 -25.22
CA HIS A 203 -4.35 -0.56 -25.90
C HIS A 203 -3.59 -0.70 -27.23
N ASP A 204 -2.28 -0.90 -27.19
CA ASP A 204 -1.51 -1.32 -28.35
C ASP A 204 -1.67 -2.84 -28.49
N LEU A 205 -2.87 -3.22 -28.96
CA LEU A 205 -3.13 -4.52 -29.55
C LEU A 205 -2.31 -4.61 -30.84
N HIS A 206 -1.16 -5.29 -30.75
CA HIS A 206 -0.53 -5.93 -31.90
C HIS A 206 -1.43 -7.04 -32.45
#